data_AF-A0A0N4XG35-F1
#
_entry.id   AF-A0A0N4XG35-F1
#
_cell.length_a   1.000
_cell.length_b   1.000
_cell.length_c   1.000
_cell.angle_alpha   90.00
_cell.angle_beta   90.00
_cell.angle_gamma   90.00
#
_symmetry.space_group_name_H-M   'P 1'
#
loop_
_entity.id
_entity.type
_entity.pdbx_description
1 polymer ?
#
loop_
_entity_poly.entity_id
_entity_poly.type
_entity_poly.pdbx_seq_one_letter_code
_entity_poly.pdbx_strand_id
1 'polypeptide(L)' 'MEKFPLDLLRYGTRSHSIILVDRDDHVTFYEKRMAQAPQIGRSTVWADKKVTFKLDPPSRNV' A
#
# COMPACT_ATOMS: atom_id res chain seq x y z
N MET A 1 22.34 20.01 13.52
CA MET A 1 21.13 20.37 12.75
C MET A 1 21.11 19.48 11.52
N GLU A 2 20.26 18.45 11.51
CA GLU A 2 20.12 17.57 10.34
C GLU A 2 19.53 18.37 9.19
N LYS A 3 20.21 18.40 8.03
CA LYS A 3 19.66 19.00 6.81
C LYS A 3 18.62 18.03 6.24
N PHE A 4 17.38 18.49 6.12
CA PHE A 4 16.37 17.78 5.32
C PHE A 4 16.91 17.64 3.89
N PRO A 5 16.94 16.42 3.32
CA PRO A 5 17.47 16.21 1.97
C PRO A 5 16.63 17.00 0.96
N LEU A 6 17.25 18.04 0.37
CA LEU A 6 16.60 18.96 -0.56
C LEU A 6 16.24 18.28 -1.90
N ASP A 7 16.83 17.12 -2.18
CA ASP A 7 16.61 16.35 -3.41
C ASP A 7 15.36 15.46 -3.37
N LEU A 8 14.66 15.41 -2.23
CA LEU A 8 13.39 14.70 -2.11
C LEU A 8 12.26 15.59 -2.61
N LEU A 9 11.69 15.22 -3.75
CA LEU A 9 10.46 15.85 -4.27
C LEU A 9 9.38 15.79 -3.18
N ARG A 10 8.68 16.91 -2.93
CA ARG A 10 7.46 16.87 -2.11
C ARG A 10 6.41 16.10 -2.90
N TYR A 11 5.99 14.94 -2.41
CA TYR A 11 4.97 14.12 -3.06
C TYR A 11 3.94 13.63 -2.05
N GLY A 12 2.67 13.66 -2.47
CA GLY A 12 1.49 13.29 -1.68
C GLY A 12 1.29 11.78 -1.56
N THR A 13 0.05 11.30 -1.73
CA THR A 13 -0.35 9.90 -1.55
C THR A 13 0.56 8.92 -2.30
N ARG A 14 1.16 7.98 -1.55
CA ARG A 14 2.21 7.05 -2.02
C ARG A 14 1.71 5.64 -2.31
N SER A 15 0.45 5.39 -2.00
CA SER A 15 -0.21 4.08 -2.06
C SER A 15 -1.70 4.27 -2.33
N HIS A 16 -2.24 3.47 -3.24
CA HIS A 16 -3.67 3.32 -3.46
C HIS A 16 -4.04 1.89 -3.09
N SER A 17 -4.97 1.74 -2.16
CA SER A 17 -5.38 0.43 -1.66
C SER A 17 -6.88 0.25 -1.88
N ILE A 18 -7.25 -0.95 -2.33
CA ILE A 18 -8.62 -1.38 -2.55
C ILE A 18 -8.81 -2.66 -1.74
N ILE A 19 -9.89 -2.69 -0.97
CA ILE A 19 -10.33 -3.89 -0.25
C ILE A 19 -11.69 -4.26 -0.83
N LEU A 20 -11.77 -5.46 -1.38
CA LEU A 20 -13.03 -6.09 -1.76
C LEU A 20 -13.34 -7.22 -0.80
N VAL A 21 -14.57 -7.26 -0.32
CA VAL A 21 -15.13 -8.36 0.45
C VAL A 21 -16.35 -8.86 -0.31
N ASP A 22 -16.40 -10.14 -0.64
CA ASP A 22 -17.55 -10.74 -1.30
C ASP A 22 -18.58 -11.31 -0.30
N ARG A 23 -19.70 -11.81 -0.83
CA ARG A 23 -20.78 -12.43 -0.06
C ARG A 23 -20.39 -13.71 0.67
N ASP A 24 -19.30 -14.33 0.24
CA ASP A 24 -18.79 -15.58 0.78
C ASP A 24 -17.53 -15.28 1.60
N ASP A 25 -17.40 -14.09 2.18
CA ASP A 25 -16.31 -13.71 3.09
C ASP A 25 -14.88 -13.84 2.50
N HIS A 26 -14.73 -13.90 1.17
CA HIS A 26 -13.41 -13.79 0.56
C HIS A 26 -13.01 -12.33 0.48
N VAL A 27 -11.84 -12.03 1.05
CA VAL A 27 -11.25 -10.71 1.01
C VAL A 27 -10.14 -10.69 -0.02
N THR A 28 -10.19 -9.71 -0.91
CA THR A 28 -9.07 -9.35 -1.76
C THR A 28 -8.57 -7.98 -1.37
N PHE A 29 -7.34 -7.94 -0.85
CA PHE A 29 -6.58 -6.72 -0.68
C PHE A 29 -5.72 -6.50 -1.92
N TYR A 30 -5.88 -5.34 -2.55
CA TYR A 30 -5.00 -4.86 -3.60
C TYR A 30 -4.37 -3.54 -3.18
N GLU A 31 -3.08 -3.41 -3.39
CA GLU A 31 -2.35 -2.16 -3.19
C GLU A 31 -1.43 -1.91 -4.37
N LYS A 32 -1.42 -0.66 -4.84
CA LYS A 32 -0.40 -0.12 -5.74
C LYS A 32 0.32 1.01 -5.03
N ARG A 33 1.61 0.85 -4.77
CA ARG A 33 2.41 1.84 -4.05
C ARG A 33 3.72 2.15 -4.73
N MET A 34 4.30 3.31 -4.44
CA MET A 34 5.67 3.59 -4.85
C MET A 34 6.61 2.64 -4.11
N ALA A 35 7.48 1.97 -4.86
CA ALA A 35 8.47 1.06 -4.31
C ALA A 35 9.59 1.81 -3.58
N GLN A 36 9.88 3.04 -4.04
CA GLN A 36 10.96 3.89 -3.53
C GLN A 36 10.51 5.35 -3.54
N ALA A 37 11.19 6.20 -2.76
CA ALA A 37 10.96 7.63 -2.81
C ALA A 37 11.33 8.17 -4.20
N PRO A 38 10.48 9.01 -4.82
CA PRO A 38 10.78 9.66 -6.08
C PRO A 38 11.98 10.59 -5.91
N GLN A 39 12.87 10.53 -6.88
CA GLN A 39 14.09 11.33 -6.95
C GLN A 39 14.07 12.12 -8.26
N ILE A 40 14.58 13.35 -8.23
CA ILE A 40 14.63 14.22 -9.40
C ILE A 40 15.40 13.52 -10.53
N GLY A 41 14.83 13.53 -11.74
CA GLY A 41 15.46 12.93 -12.93
C GLY A 41 15.43 11.40 -12.98
N ARG A 42 14.75 10.72 -12.04
CA ARG A 42 14.55 9.27 -12.06
C ARG A 42 13.08 8.92 -12.24
N SER A 43 12.82 7.85 -12.99
CA SER A 43 11.46 7.33 -13.13
C SER A 43 10.98 6.71 -11.82
N THR A 44 9.70 6.92 -11.50
CA THR A 44 9.07 6.34 -10.32
C THR A 44 8.81 4.85 -10.54
N VAL A 45 9.28 4.02 -9.60
CA VAL A 45 9.00 2.58 -9.59
C VAL A 45 7.78 2.31 -8.74
N TRP A 46 6.82 1.57 -9.29
CA TRP A 46 5.60 1.14 -8.59
C TRP A 46 5.68 -0.35 -8.28
N ALA A 47 5.20 -0.73 -7.12
CA ALA A 47 5.03 -2.11 -6.69
C ALA A 47 3.55 -2.38 -6.42
N ASP A 48 3.08 -3.49 -6.96
CA ASP A 48 1.72 -3.98 -6.76
C ASP A 48 1.73 -5.16 -5.78
N LYS A 49 0.75 -5.21 -4.89
CA LYS A 49 0.53 -6.32 -3.95
C LYS A 49 -0.93 -6.74 -4.04
N LYS A 50 -1.16 -8.03 -4.26
CA LYS A 50 -2.49 -8.65 -4.18
C LYS A 50 -2.44 -9.80 -3.19
N VAL A 51 -3.33 -9.78 -2.20
CA VAL A 51 -3.50 -10.87 -1.23
C VAL A 51 -4.97 -11.23 -1.19
N THR A 52 -5.26 -12.52 -1.28
CA THR A 52 -6.62 -13.04 -1.12
C THR A 52 -6.64 -14.00 0.06
N PHE A 53 -7.61 -13.83 0.95
CA PHE A 53 -7.78 -14.67 2.13
C PHE A 53 -9.26 -14.80 2.48
N LYS A 54 -9.60 -15.83 3.24
CA LYS A 54 -10.94 -16.02 3.81
C LYS A 54 -10.99 -15.27 5.14
N LEU A 55 -12.05 -14.50 5.41
CA LEU A 55 -12.28 -13.98 6.75
C LEU A 55 -12.68 -15.14 7.65
N ASP A 56 -11.83 -15.43 8.62
CA ASP A 56 -12.22 -16.28 9.73
C ASP A 56 -13.08 -15.44 10.69
N PRO A 57 -14.18 -16.02 11.22
CA PRO A 57 -14.95 -15.34 12.24
C PRO A 57 -14.04 -15.05 13.45
N PRO A 58 -14.15 -13.86 14.07
CA PRO A 58 -13.35 -13.55 15.24
C PRO A 58 -13.61 -14.63 16.30
N SER A 59 -12.55 -15.29 16.77
CA SER A 59 -12.65 -16.26 17.86
C SER A 59 -13.21 -15.54 19.07
N ARG A 60 -14.45 -15.85 19.43
CA ARG A 60 -15.05 -15.44 20.70
C ARG A 60 -14.26 -16.13 21.81
N ASN A 61 -13.25 -15.45 22.35
CA ASN A 61 -12.72 -15.80 23.67
C ASN A 61 -13.82 -15.46 24.67
N VAL A 62 -14.63 -16.46 25.00
CA VAL A 62 -15.56 -16.45 26.14
C VAL A 62 -14.87 -17.17 27.29
#